data_AF-A0A2P4Q4H3-F1
#
_entry.id   AF-A0A2P4Q4H3-F1
#
_cell.length_a   1.000
_cell.length_b   1.000
_cell.length_c   1.000
_cell.angle_alpha   90.00
_cell.angle_beta   90.00
_cell.angle_gamma   90.00
#
_symmetry.space_group_name_H-M   'P 1'
#
loop_
_entity.id
_entity.type
_entity.pdbx_description
1 polymer ?
#
loop_
_entity_poly.entity_id
_entity_poly.type
_entity_poly.pdbx_seq_one_letter_code
_entity_poly.pdbx_strand_id
1 'polypeptide(L)'
;ILQGVARGLERIHIEGKIHRNLHGGNLLIEDEVISTDARIGDVGLYGPSYIIKNENPNKIYGFLPYVAPEVLRGNNYSTSSDIFSFGIIMNILATG
;
A
#
# COMPACT_ATOMS: atom_id res chain seq x y z
N ILE A 1 -5.82 -14.45 0.79
CA ILE A 1 -4.78 -13.45 0.36
C ILE A 1 -5.40 -12.19 -0.27
N LEU A 2 -5.72 -12.13 -1.59
CA LEU A 2 -6.14 -10.86 -2.24
C LEU A 2 -7.36 -10.21 -1.61
N GLN A 3 -8.35 -11.01 -1.21
CA GLN A 3 -9.54 -10.52 -0.51
C GLN A 3 -9.20 -9.89 0.85
N GLY A 4 -8.28 -10.49 1.62
CA GLY A 4 -7.80 -9.94 2.89
C GLY A 4 -7.08 -8.61 2.71
N VAL A 5 -6.22 -8.51 1.69
CA VAL A 5 -5.54 -7.25 1.33
C VAL A 5 -6.56 -6.18 0.95
N ALA A 6 -7.54 -6.49 0.10
CA ALA A 6 -8.58 -5.54 -0.30
C ALA A 6 -9.41 -5.03 0.89
N ARG A 7 -9.82 -5.90 1.81
CA ARG A 7 -10.52 -5.52 3.05
C ARG A 7 -9.67 -4.63 3.96
N GLY A 8 -8.39 -4.96 4.11
CA GLY A 8 -7.45 -4.14 4.88
C GLY A 8 -7.31 -2.75 4.28
N LEU A 9 -7.21 -2.66 2.95
CA LEU A 9 -7.05 -1.40 2.24
C LEU A 9 -8.31 -0.53 2.31
N GLU A 10 -9.48 -1.13 2.14
CA GLU A 10 -10.77 -0.48 2.36
C GLU A 10 -10.84 0.12 3.76
N ARG A 11 -10.44 -0.63 4.79
CA ARG A 11 -10.46 -0.11 6.17
C ARG A 11 -9.54 1.09 6.34
N ILE A 12 -8.35 1.08 5.76
CA ILE A 12 -7.41 2.22 5.80
C ILE A 12 -8.03 3.45 5.12
N HIS A 13 -8.65 3.27 3.95
CA HIS A 13 -9.25 4.35 3.17
C HIS A 13 -10.49 4.96 3.85
N ILE A 14 -11.32 4.15 4.51
CA ILE A 14 -12.47 4.62 5.30
C ILE A 14 -12.04 5.55 6.44
N GLU A 15 -10.86 5.31 7.04
CA GLU A 15 -10.29 6.16 8.09
C GLU A 15 -9.61 7.43 7.53
N GLY A 16 -9.76 7.71 6.22
CA GLY A 16 -9.18 8.87 5.54
C GLY A 16 -7.66 8.79 5.35
N LYS A 17 -7.08 7.59 5.47
CA LYS A 17 -5.63 7.35 5.36
C LYS A 17 -5.28 6.72 4.02
N ILE A 18 -4.02 6.84 3.63
CA ILE A 18 -3.43 6.22 2.43
C ILE A 18 -2.22 5.43 2.91
N HIS A 19 -2.04 4.20 2.45
CA HIS A 19 -0.94 3.34 2.88
C HIS A 19 0.42 3.80 2.35
N ARG A 20 0.49 4.20 1.07
CA ARG A 20 1.67 4.77 0.36
C ARG A 20 2.89 3.85 0.18
N ASN A 21 2.99 2.77 0.95
CA ASN A 21 4.07 1.78 0.85
C ASN A 21 3.53 0.35 0.75
N LEU A 22 2.46 0.13 -0.04
CA LEU A 22 1.87 -1.20 -0.16
C LEU A 22 2.69 -2.06 -1.14
N HIS A 23 3.30 -3.14 -0.67
CA HIS A 23 4.03 -4.12 -1.49
C HIS A 23 4.03 -5.49 -0.81
N GLY A 24 4.49 -6.54 -1.51
CA GLY A 24 4.48 -7.92 -0.97
C GLY A 24 5.18 -8.06 0.39
N GLY A 25 6.30 -7.36 0.60
CA GLY A 25 7.01 -7.34 1.90
C GLY A 25 6.22 -6.72 3.08
N ASN A 26 5.14 -5.98 2.81
CA ASN A 26 4.26 -5.41 3.84
C ASN A 26 2.95 -6.20 4.00
N LEU A 27 2.86 -7.39 3.39
CA LEU A 27 1.76 -8.32 3.61
C LEU A 27 2.18 -9.38 4.64
N LEU A 28 1.40 -9.48 5.71
CA LEU A 28 1.53 -10.55 6.69
C LEU A 28 0.60 -11.69 6.27
N ILE A 29 1.14 -12.89 6.10
CA ILE A 29 0.38 -14.08 5.74
C ILE A 29 -0.02 -14.83 7.00
N GLU A 30 -1.31 -15.09 7.12
CA GLU A 30 -1.90 -15.93 8.15
C GLU A 30 -2.30 -17.24 7.48
N ASP A 31 -1.48 -18.27 7.67
CA ASP A 31 -1.65 -19.57 7.03
C ASP A 31 -2.13 -20.60 8.06
N GLU A 32 -3.41 -20.97 7.94
CA GLU A 32 -4.05 -21.99 8.77
C GLU A 32 -4.32 -23.26 7.94
N VAL A 33 -4.56 -24.38 8.63
CA VAL A 33 -4.78 -25.70 8.00
C VAL A 33 -5.87 -25.70 6.92
N ILE A 34 -6.88 -24.83 7.05
CA ILE A 34 -8.05 -24.77 6.16
C ILE A 34 -8.09 -23.50 5.29
N SER A 35 -7.26 -22.50 5.57
CA SER A 35 -7.33 -21.22 4.88
C SER A 35 -6.06 -20.39 5.01
N THR A 36 -5.72 -19.69 3.92
CA THR A 36 -4.64 -18.70 3.89
C THR A 36 -5.22 -17.30 3.69
N ASP A 37 -5.06 -16.41 4.67
CA ASP A 37 -5.41 -15.00 4.56
C ASP A 37 -4.18 -14.07 4.62
N ALA A 38 -4.41 -12.79 4.35
CA ALA A 38 -3.37 -11.78 4.39
C ALA A 38 -3.85 -10.50 5.09
N ARG A 39 -2.96 -9.88 5.86
CA ARG A 39 -3.17 -8.60 6.54
C ARG A 39 -2.13 -7.58 6.09
N ILE A 40 -2.52 -6.30 6.06
CA ILE A 40 -1.61 -5.20 5.73
C ILE A 40 -0.85 -4.79 7.00
N GLY A 41 0.48 -4.81 6.95
CA GLY A 41 1.38 -4.27 7.97
C GLY A 41 1.96 -2.91 7.58
N ASP A 42 2.81 -2.32 8.42
CA ASP A 42 3.55 -1.07 8.13
C ASP A 42 2.64 0.15 7.76
N VAL A 43 1.46 0.20 8.38
CA VAL A 43 0.48 1.26 8.13
C VAL A 43 0.94 2.56 8.82
N GLY A 44 1.27 3.59 8.03
CA GLY A 44 1.47 4.94 8.55
C GLY A 44 2.90 5.30 9.00
N LEU A 45 3.90 4.47 8.70
CA LEU A 45 5.32 4.78 8.93
C LEU A 45 6.02 5.31 7.66
N TYR A 46 5.28 5.97 6.76
CA TYR A 46 5.87 6.61 5.59
C TYR A 46 6.39 8.00 5.94
N GLY A 47 7.72 8.14 5.89
CA GLY A 47 8.41 9.40 6.09
C GLY A 47 8.67 9.76 7.55
N PRO A 48 9.46 10.83 7.79
CA PRO A 48 9.90 11.19 9.12
C PRO A 48 8.73 11.61 10.02
N SER A 49 8.70 11.14 11.27
CA SER A 49 7.65 11.39 12.26
C SER A 49 7.41 12.88 12.60
N TYR A 50 8.32 13.77 12.19
CA TYR A 50 8.22 15.22 12.38
C TYR A 50 7.53 15.97 11.23
N ILE A 51 7.24 15.31 10.10
CA ILE A 51 6.53 15.95 8.98
C ILE A 51 5.02 15.84 9.24
N ILE A 52 4.53 16.71 10.12
CA ILE A 52 3.11 16.72 10.50
C ILE A 52 2.28 17.69 9.62
N LYS A 53 2.88 18.61 8.84
CA LYS A 53 2.09 19.63 8.11
C LYS A 53 2.59 20.11 6.75
N ASN A 54 3.80 19.77 6.32
CA ASN A 54 4.34 20.19 5.03
C ASN A 54 4.94 18.98 4.31
N GLU A 55 4.08 18.14 3.74
CA GLU A 55 4.53 17.15 2.76
C GLU A 55 5.12 17.92 1.59
N ASN A 56 6.42 17.76 1.35
CA ASN A 56 7.02 18.24 0.12
C ASN A 56 6.52 17.31 -0.99
N PRO A 57 5.68 17.77 -1.93
CA PRO A 57 5.03 16.90 -2.93
C PRO A 57 6.03 16.15 -3.80
N ASN A 58 7.28 16.62 -3.84
CA ASN A 58 8.35 16.02 -4.62
C ASN A 58 9.02 14.79 -3.96
N LYS A 59 8.65 14.43 -2.72
CA LYS A 59 9.28 13.30 -2.02
C LYS A 59 8.48 12.02 -2.22
N ILE A 60 9.05 11.11 -2.99
CA ILE A 60 8.51 9.77 -3.22
C ILE A 60 8.86 8.88 -2.04
N TYR A 61 7.84 8.21 -1.49
CA TYR A 61 7.92 7.20 -0.45
C TYR A 61 7.45 5.83 -0.98
N GLY A 62 8.00 4.78 -0.41
CA GLY A 62 7.63 3.40 -0.70
C GLY A 62 8.47 2.70 -1.78
N PHE A 63 8.14 1.44 -2.06
CA PHE A 63 8.94 0.57 -2.91
C PHE A 63 8.66 0.83 -4.41
N LEU A 64 9.67 1.35 -5.13
CA LEU A 64 9.55 1.89 -6.50
C LEU A 64 8.67 1.08 -7.47
N PRO A 65 8.76 -0.27 -7.57
CA PRO A 65 7.93 -1.05 -8.48
C PRO A 65 6.41 -0.96 -8.23
N TYR A 66 6.00 -0.53 -7.03
CA TYR A 66 4.61 -0.45 -6.60
C TYR A 66 4.11 1.00 -6.53
N VAL A 67 4.96 1.99 -6.82
CA VAL A 67 4.58 3.41 -6.77
C VAL A 67 3.78 3.78 -8.02
N ALA A 68 2.63 4.40 -7.81
CA ALA A 68 1.72 4.79 -8.88
C ALA A 68 2.35 5.84 -9.83
N PRO A 69 2.04 5.79 -11.14
CA PRO A 69 2.67 6.66 -12.14
C PRO A 69 2.40 8.15 -11.89
N GLU A 70 1.24 8.52 -11.34
CA GLU A 70 0.93 9.89 -10.96
C GLU A 70 1.84 10.40 -9.84
N VAL A 71 2.20 9.55 -8.88
CA VAL A 71 3.12 9.87 -7.79
C VAL A 71 4.54 10.04 -8.33
N LEU A 72 4.97 9.17 -9.25
CA LEU A 72 6.26 9.31 -9.94
C LEU A 72 6.38 10.62 -10.74
N ARG A 73 5.25 11.20 -11.15
CA ARG A 73 5.18 12.51 -11.83
C ARG A 73 5.12 13.69 -10.86
N GLY A 74 5.21 13.45 -9.55
CA GLY A 74 5.18 14.47 -8.51
C GLY A 74 3.78 14.87 -8.05
N ASN A 75 2.73 14.14 -8.44
CA ASN A 75 1.42 14.33 -7.83
C ASN A 75 1.37 13.73 -6.42
N ASN A 76 0.47 14.22 -5.60
CA ASN A 76 0.26 13.69 -4.26
C ASN A 76 -0.26 12.24 -4.30
N TYR A 77 0.07 11.49 -3.24
CA TYR A 77 -0.55 10.20 -2.99
C TYR A 77 -2.06 10.34 -2.83
N SER A 78 -2.78 9.32 -3.29
CA SER A 78 -4.24 9.22 -3.20
C SER A 78 -4.64 7.78 -2.85
N THR A 79 -5.92 7.56 -2.53
CA THR A 79 -6.44 6.18 -2.40
C THR A 79 -6.24 5.38 -3.68
N SER A 80 -6.38 6.02 -4.86
CA SER A 80 -6.09 5.39 -6.17
C SER A 80 -4.64 4.96 -6.32
N SER A 81 -3.69 5.66 -5.71
CA SER A 81 -2.28 5.27 -5.74
C SER A 81 -2.01 3.96 -4.98
N ASP A 82 -2.73 3.69 -3.88
CA ASP A 82 -2.68 2.39 -3.22
C ASP A 82 -3.35 1.28 -4.05
N ILE A 83 -4.41 1.60 -4.79
CA ILE A 83 -5.07 0.64 -5.70
C ILE A 83 -4.13 0.23 -6.83
N PHE A 84 -3.29 1.14 -7.34
CA PHE A 84 -2.24 0.79 -8.28
C PHE A 84 -1.27 -0.23 -7.67
N SER A 85 -0.76 0.03 -6.46
CA SER A 85 0.13 -0.90 -5.75
C SER A 85 -0.53 -2.27 -5.55
N PHE A 86 -1.81 -2.30 -5.19
CA PHE A 86 -2.61 -3.53 -5.09
C PHE A 86 -2.72 -4.26 -6.44
N GLY A 87 -2.86 -3.53 -7.54
CA GLY A 87 -2.80 -4.07 -8.90
C GLY A 87 -1.48 -4.77 -9.22
N ILE A 88 -0.35 -4.20 -8.79
CA ILE A 88 0.97 -4.83 -8.94
C ILE A 88 1.06 -6.13 -8.11
N ILE A 89 0.54 -6.13 -6.87
CA ILE A 89 0.46 -7.35 -6.04
C ILE A 89 -0.38 -8.43 -6.74
N MET A 90 -1.56 -8.07 -7.26
CA MET A 90 -2.41 -9.00 -8.00
C MET A 90 -1.69 -9.59 -9.21
N ASN A 91 -1.00 -8.76 -9.99
CA ASN A 91 -0.25 -9.22 -11.15
C ASN A 91 0.87 -10.19 -10.76
N ILE A 92 1.67 -9.84 -9.73
CA ILE A 92 2.75 -10.71 -9.25
C ILE A 92 2.21 -12.05 -8.76
N LEU A 93 1.11 -12.08 -8.02
CA LEU A 93 0.51 -13.35 -7.56
C LEU A 93 -0.08 -14.18 -8.71
N ALA A 94 -0.48 -13.56 -9.82
CA ALA A 94 -1.05 -14.25 -10.97
C ALA A 94 0.02 -14.81 -11.93
N THR A 95 1.18 -14.16 -12.01
CA THR A 95 2.23 -14.50 -12.99
C THR A 95 3.53 -15.03 -12.38
N GLY A 96 3.67 -14.93 -11.06
CA GLY A 96 4.87 -15.31 -10.30
C GLY A 96 4.93 -16.79 -9.96
#